data_AF-A0A9N9INQ4-F1
#
_entry.id   AF-A0A9N9INQ4-F1
#
_cell.length_a   1.000
_cell.length_b   1.000
_cell.length_c   1.000
_cell.angle_alpha   90.00
_cell.angle_beta   90.00
_cell.angle_gamma   90.00
#
_symmetry.space_group_name_H-M   'P 1'
#
loop_
_entity.id
_entity.type
_entity.pdbx_description
1 polymer ?
#
loop_
_entity_poly.entity_id
_entity_poly.type
_entity_poly.pdbx_seq_one_letter_code
_entity_poly.pdbx_strand_id
1 'polypeptide(L)' 'ILFVPNMRRNELTNKQRDQIISAYLAGSNAPKILAVLSIACTTVYETIDRYKKTGSSYPKK' A
#
# COMPACT_ATOMS: atom_id res chain seq x y z
N ILE A 1 15.77 4.71 -16.61
CA ILE A 1 14.62 5.31 -15.88
C ILE A 1 13.45 4.38 -16.10
N LEU A 2 13.02 3.64 -15.07
CA LEU A 2 11.87 2.74 -15.19
C LEU A 2 10.61 3.58 -15.41
N PHE A 3 9.95 3.36 -16.55
CA PHE A 3 8.66 3.94 -16.88
C PHE A 3 7.62 3.37 -15.90
N VAL A 4 7.20 4.18 -14.92
CA VAL A 4 6.06 3.86 -14.06
C VAL A 4 4.86 4.52 -14.72
N PRO A 5 3.96 3.76 -15.39
CA PRO A 5 2.80 4.36 -16.02
C PRO A 5 2.01 5.13 -14.97
N ASN A 6 1.49 6.29 -15.35
CA ASN A 6 0.62 7.15 -14.56
C ASN A 6 -0.68 6.39 -14.24
N MET A 7 -0.61 5.46 -13.30
CA MET A 7 -1.76 4.72 -12.80
C MET A 7 -2.62 5.75 -12.08
N ARG A 8 -3.75 6.11 -12.70
CA ARG A 8 -4.87 6.75 -12.01
C ARG A 8 -4.96 6.15 -10.62
N ARG A 9 -5.06 7.01 -9.59
CA ARG A 9 -5.21 6.61 -8.18
C ARG A 9 -6.45 5.73 -8.03
N ASN A 10 -6.34 4.45 -8.39
CA ASN A 10 -7.39 3.49 -8.16
C ASN A 10 -7.43 3.35 -6.65
N GLU A 11 -8.56 3.76 -6.08
CA GLU A 11 -8.73 3.71 -4.65
C GLU A 11 -8.57 2.25 -4.21
N LEU A 12 -7.62 2.00 -3.30
CA LEU A 12 -7.42 0.66 -2.75
C LEU A 12 -8.70 0.18 -2.10
N THR A 13 -9.10 -1.04 -2.43
CA THR A 13 -10.15 -1.73 -1.68
C THR A 13 -9.72 -1.93 -0.23
N ASN A 14 -10.68 -2.03 0.69
CA ASN A 14 -10.39 -2.31 2.09
C ASN A 14 -9.59 -3.61 2.26
N LYS A 15 -9.90 -4.65 1.47
CA LYS A 15 -9.14 -5.91 1.43
C LYS A 15 -7.67 -5.70 1.08
N GLN A 16 -7.39 -4.88 0.06
CA GLN A 16 -6.01 -4.59 -0.32
C GLN A 16 -5.27 -3.78 0.76
N ARG A 17 -5.94 -2.83 1.42
CA ARG A 17 -5.37 -2.08 2.55
C ARG A 17 -5.01 -3.02 3.70
N ASP A 18 -5.92 -3.91 4.08
CA ASP A 18 -5.65 -4.93 5.10
C ASP A 18 -4.47 -5.83 4.71
N GLN A 19 -4.42 -6.32 3.47
CA GLN A 19 -3.30 -7.15 3.01
C GLN A 19 -1.95 -6.41 3.05
N ILE A 20 -1.91 -5.12 2.69
CA ILE A 20 -0.71 -4.30 2.79
C ILE A 20 -0.26 -4.17 4.25
N ILE A 21 -1.19 -3.83 5.16
CA ILE A 21 -0.86 -3.61 6.58
C ILE A 21 -0.48 -4.92 7.27
N SER A 22 -1.20 -6.02 7.04
CA SER A 22 -0.85 -7.33 7.58
C SER A 22 0.53 -7.79 7.11
N ALA A 23 0.87 -7.60 5.83
CA ALA A 23 2.19 -7.94 5.32
C ALA A 23 3.30 -7.06 5.90
N TYR A 24 3.03 -5.76 6.09
CA TYR A 24 3.95 -4.84 6.77
C TYR A 24 4.19 -5.25 8.24
N LEU A 25 3.12 -5.57 8.99
CA LEU A 25 3.21 -6.03 10.38
C LEU A 25 3.94 -7.37 10.51
N ALA A 26 3.85 -8.24 9.50
CA ALA A 26 4.61 -9.48 9.41
C ALA A 26 6.11 -9.28 9.05
N GLY A 27 6.56 -8.03 8.87
CA GLY A 27 7.96 -7.71 8.52
C GLY A 27 8.29 -7.86 7.04
N SER A 28 7.30 -7.95 6.15
CA SER A 28 7.54 -8.01 4.71
C SER A 28 7.94 -6.65 4.15
N ASN A 29 9.00 -6.64 3.34
CA ASN A 29 9.44 -5.42 2.64
C ASN A 29 8.46 -5.02 1.53
N ALA A 30 8.23 -3.71 1.37
CA ALA A 30 7.33 -3.13 0.37
C ALA A 30 7.48 -3.67 -1.08
N PRO A 31 8.68 -4.00 -1.59
CA PRO A 31 8.83 -4.59 -2.92
C PRO A 31 8.18 -5.98 -3.05
N LYS A 32 8.16 -6.78 -1.97
CA LYS A 32 7.46 -8.07 -1.95
C LYS A 32 5.95 -7.88 -1.95
N ILE A 33 5.46 -6.89 -1.20
CA ILE A 33 4.03 -6.54 -1.13
C ILE A 33 3.53 -6.06 -2.51
N LEU A 34 4.33 -5.22 -3.18
CA LEU A 34 4.12 -4.77 -4.55
C LEU A 34 3.97 -5.95 -5.53
N ALA A 35 4.89 -6.92 -5.48
CA ALA A 35 4.88 -8.06 -6.39
C ALA A 35 3.65 -8.97 -6.20
N VAL A 36 3.19 -9.15 -4.95
CA VAL A 36 2.05 -10.02 -4.64
C VAL A 36 0.71 -9.37 -4.98
N LEU A 37 0.59 -8.06 -4.75
CA LEU A 37 -0.71 -7.38 -4.86
C LEU A 37 -0.87 -6.60 -6.17
N SER A 38 0.18 -6.46 -6.99
CA SER A 38 0.18 -5.67 -8.23
C SER A 38 -0.33 -4.22 -8.02
N ILE A 39 0.04 -3.62 -6.88
CA ILE A 39 -0.35 -2.27 -6.47
C ILE A 39 0.83 -1.34 -6.66
N ALA A 40 0.62 -0.11 -7.16
CA ALA A 40 1.70 0.87 -7.29
C ALA A 40 2.51 1.06 -5.99
N CYS A 41 3.83 1.10 -6.14
CA CYS A 41 4.78 1.22 -5.03
C CYS A 41 4.48 2.44 -4.15
N THR A 42 4.18 3.58 -4.77
CA THR A 42 3.79 4.83 -4.09
C THR A 42 2.58 4.63 -3.19
N THR A 43 1.54 3.95 -3.68
CA THR A 43 0.32 3.64 -2.93
C THR A 43 0.60 2.77 -1.71
N VAL A 44 1.49 1.77 -1.83
CA VAL A 44 1.90 0.93 -0.70
C VAL A 44 2.61 1.77 0.36
N TYR A 45 3.58 2.58 -0.05
CA TYR A 45 4.31 3.46 0.88
C TYR A 45 3.41 4.50 1.55
N GLU A 46 2.51 5.14 0.81
CA GLU A 46 1.52 6.09 1.37
C GLU A 46 0.59 5.41 2.37
N THR A 47 0.17 4.17 2.10
CA THR A 47 -0.70 3.40 3.00
C THR A 47 0.02 3.05 4.30
N ILE A 48 1.28 2.60 4.22
CA ILE A 48 2.11 2.30 5.40
C ILE A 48 2.43 3.57 6.19
N ASP A 49 2.81 4.66 5.53
CA ASP A 49 3.10 5.95 6.16
C ASP A 49 1.87 6.49 6.91
N ARG A 50 0.69 6.43 6.28
CA ARG A 50 -0.56 6.78 6.95
C ARG A 50 -0.81 5.91 8.17
N TYR A 51 -0.68 4.59 8.05
CA TYR A 51 -0.86 3.68 9.17
C TYR A 51 0.08 4.00 10.34
N LYS A 52 1.35 4.33 10.06
CA LYS A 52 2.32 4.76 11.09
C LYS A 52 1.90 6.06 11.78
N LYS A 53 1.24 6.98 11.07
CA LYS A 53 0.79 8.27 11.60
C LYS A 53 -0.53 8.19 12.38
N THR A 54 -1.48 7.38 11.91
CA THR A 54 -2.85 7.37 12.42
C THR A 54 -3.19 6.12 13.24
N GLY A 55 -2.40 5.06 13.14
CA GLY A 55 -2.72 3.74 13.65
C GLY A 55 -3.88 3.06 12.91
N SER A 56 -4.36 3.62 11.80
CA SER A 56 -5.53 3.12 11.07
C SER A 56 -5.20 2.75 9.63
N SER A 57 -5.67 1.58 9.21
CA SER A 57 -5.55 1.06 7.85
C SER A 57 -6.46 1.78 6.84
N TYR A 58 -7.41 2.59 7.32
CA TYR A 58 -8.40 3.26 6.49
C TYR A 58 -8.20 4.78 6.49
N PRO A 59 -8.34 5.45 5.33
CA PRO A 59 -8.46 6.91 5.33
C PRO A 59 -9.70 7.32 6.15
N LYS A 60 -9.58 8.40 6.93
CA LYS A 60 -10.77 9.08 7.45
C LYS A 60 -11.55 9.62 6.25
N LYS A 61 -12.84 9.29 6.19
CA LYS A 61 -13.78 9.86 5.21
C LYS A 61 -13.90 11.36 5.42
#